data_AF-A0A0V0VW78-F1
#
_entry.id   AF-A0A0V0VW78-F1
#
_cell.length_a   1.000
_cell.length_b   1.000
_cell.length_c   1.000
_cell.angle_alpha   90.00
_cell.angle_beta   90.00
_cell.angle_gamma   90.00
#
_symmetry.space_group_name_H-M   'P 1'
#
loop_
_entity.id
_entity.type
_entity.pdbx_description
1 polymer ?
#
loop_
_entity_poly.entity_id
_entity_poly.type
_entity_poly.pdbx_seq_one_letter_code
_entity_poly.pdbx_strand_id
1 'polypeptide(L)'
;MLKHCMTNRWRVQFHGGVEFEAPSVIFRIPPPDTRVAVCLQRLQVLFDRMRRLWLENFHSIRFMAISDSLRKVRSWDLKQFLELDPASRDGLVSALNNDANELLAELDEDDPLSVQLRDELNAANEHFYRLIKLAQREPDPDVVENFDRKAKTLLQKLDSSWKTLMQRIADPIPRTADEWDKATDEHKKFEDGLQALDSEMSMIQELFRQILDPSPMQRALLEQVPSRWENLWETPKMHAESIKAVEAVLTGIVEANEILNAHERTLCLYDYMPSNLAQLRNMHAELLSVQMLLQQQQAVFDDLSSNVGKLRQHVARTRFNVADRHIKTNACETTTSPSAIRLRFCLRFQCALLLYMLSANSNVQQMKCHFDKHSWKGYSILTFHWSKYFLEIATSTFLLSFIFSLVLTFNNCIYANVVCFSG
;
A
#
# COMPACT_ATOMS: atom_id res chain seq x y z
N MET A 1 14.18 84.55 14.12
CA MET A 1 15.38 84.53 14.99
C MET A 1 14.99 85.22 16.29
N LEU A 2 15.16 84.60 17.47
CA LEU A 2 14.92 85.28 18.74
C LEU A 2 16.26 85.66 19.37
N LYS A 3 16.37 86.92 19.80
CA LYS A 3 17.52 87.42 20.55
C LYS A 3 16.99 87.90 21.91
N HIS A 4 17.43 87.28 22.98
CA HIS A 4 17.12 87.76 24.33
C HIS A 4 17.91 89.05 24.55
N CYS A 5 17.21 90.18 24.63
CA CYS A 5 17.83 91.47 24.94
C CYS A 5 17.81 91.64 26.47
N MET A 6 18.85 92.22 27.07
CA MET A 6 19.06 92.30 28.54
C MET A 6 18.08 93.25 29.28
N THR A 7 16.83 93.33 28.84
CA THR A 7 15.75 94.13 29.43
C THR A 7 14.39 93.45 29.18
N ASN A 8 14.01 92.46 30.00
CA ASN A 8 12.67 91.85 30.22
C ASN A 8 11.67 91.72 29.03
N ARG A 9 12.11 91.78 27.77
CA ARG A 9 11.29 91.68 26.56
C ARG A 9 12.05 90.94 25.47
N TRP A 10 11.33 90.06 24.77
CA TRP A 10 11.79 89.26 23.65
C TRP A 10 11.52 89.99 22.34
N ARG A 11 12.53 90.05 21.47
CA ARG A 11 12.36 90.52 20.10
C ARG A 11 12.06 89.35 19.18
N VAL A 12 10.88 89.36 18.57
CA VAL A 12 10.36 88.33 17.65
C VAL A 12 10.31 88.88 16.24
N GLN A 13 10.97 88.22 15.31
CA GLN A 13 10.90 88.56 13.89
C GLN A 13 10.04 87.52 13.15
N PHE A 14 8.97 87.98 12.50
CA PHE A 14 8.08 87.14 11.69
C PHE A 14 8.56 87.01 10.24
N HIS A 15 8.08 85.99 9.54
CA HIS A 15 8.36 85.81 8.10
C HIS A 15 7.77 87.00 7.33
N GLY A 16 8.63 87.83 6.73
CA GLY A 16 8.29 89.13 6.14
C GLY A 16 9.08 90.33 6.68
N GLY A 17 9.96 90.13 7.66
CA GLY A 17 10.89 91.15 8.16
C GLY A 17 10.33 92.07 9.25
N VAL A 18 9.06 91.89 9.64
CA VAL A 18 8.43 92.64 10.73
C VAL A 18 8.98 92.18 12.08
N GLU A 19 9.51 93.12 12.86
CA GLU A 19 9.99 92.90 14.23
C GLU A 19 8.96 93.38 15.26
N PHE A 20 8.75 92.57 16.31
CA PHE A 20 7.84 92.85 17.41
C PHE A 20 8.52 92.57 18.76
N GLU A 21 8.31 93.42 19.76
CA GLU A 21 8.80 93.19 21.13
C GLU A 21 7.67 92.71 22.05
N ALA A 22 7.82 91.51 22.62
CA ALA A 22 6.85 90.88 23.51
C ALA A 22 7.47 90.58 24.89
N PRO A 23 6.74 90.72 26.01
CA PRO A 23 7.27 90.38 27.33
C PRO A 23 7.60 88.88 27.48
N SER A 24 6.90 88.01 26.74
CA SER A 24 7.13 86.57 26.73
C SER A 24 6.72 85.96 25.39
N VAL A 25 7.36 84.86 24.99
CA VAL A 25 7.07 84.13 23.75
C VAL A 25 6.81 82.67 24.08
N ILE A 26 5.79 82.07 23.47
CA ILE A 26 5.52 80.63 23.56
C ILE A 26 5.80 80.01 22.19
N PHE A 27 6.66 79.00 22.15
CA PHE A 27 6.88 78.19 20.97
C PHE A 27 5.87 77.04 20.95
N ARG A 28 5.06 76.97 19.89
CA ARG A 28 4.24 75.80 19.62
C ARG A 28 4.95 74.93 18.59
N ILE A 29 5.49 73.80 19.02
CA ILE A 29 5.94 72.76 18.10
C ILE A 29 4.66 72.14 17.51
N PRO A 30 4.39 72.27 16.20
CA PRO A 30 3.21 71.63 15.62
C PRO A 30 3.35 70.11 15.76
N PRO A 31 2.23 69.38 15.99
CA PRO A 31 2.29 67.93 16.00
C PRO A 31 2.90 67.43 14.69
N PRO A 32 3.71 66.35 14.72
CA PRO A 32 4.33 65.80 13.51
C PRO A 32 3.28 65.58 12.41
N ASP A 33 3.61 65.94 11.17
CA ASP A 33 2.72 65.69 10.04
C ASP A 33 2.38 64.19 9.99
N THR A 34 1.08 63.89 10.06
CA THR A 34 0.57 62.52 10.10
C THR A 34 0.99 61.72 8.86
N ARG A 35 1.19 62.39 7.72
CA ARG A 35 1.69 61.76 6.48
C ARG A 35 3.13 61.28 6.64
N VAL A 36 3.98 62.12 7.24
CA VAL A 36 5.39 61.77 7.51
C VAL A 36 5.46 60.64 8.53
N ALA A 37 4.63 60.66 9.57
CA ALA A 37 4.56 59.58 10.56
C ALA A 37 4.16 58.23 9.92
N VAL A 38 3.16 58.21 9.03
CA VAL A 38 2.76 57.00 8.30
C VAL A 38 3.88 56.48 7.39
N CYS A 39 4.58 57.37 6.69
CA CYS A 39 5.74 57.00 5.87
C CYS A 39 6.87 56.39 6.71
N LEU A 40 7.20 56.98 7.86
CA LEU A 40 8.21 56.45 8.78
C LEU A 40 7.82 55.08 9.35
N GLN A 41 6.55 54.90 9.74
CA GLN A 41 6.06 53.61 10.22
C GLN A 41 6.15 52.54 9.14
N ARG A 42 5.78 52.86 7.89
CA ARG A 42 5.92 51.95 6.75
C ARG A 42 7.39 51.58 6.51
N LEU A 43 8.30 52.55 6.58
CA LEU A 43 9.73 52.31 6.43
C LEU A 43 10.28 51.40 7.53
N GLN A 44 9.86 51.61 8.78
CA GLN A 44 10.24 50.77 9.91
C GLN A 44 9.79 49.32 9.72
N VAL A 45 8.53 49.10 9.30
CA VAL A 45 8.02 47.75 9.00
C VAL A 45 8.81 47.07 7.88
N LEU A 46 9.18 47.82 6.83
CA LEU A 46 10.01 47.28 5.74
C LEU A 46 11.43 46.94 6.21
N PHE A 47 12.03 47.79 7.03
CA PHE A 47 13.34 47.55 7.61
C PHE A 47 13.35 46.33 8.52
N ASP A 48 12.37 46.20 9.42
CA ASP A 48 12.25 45.04 10.31
C ASP A 48 12.02 43.75 9.52
N ARG A 49 11.23 43.81 8.43
CA ARG A 49 11.06 42.68 7.52
C ARG A 49 12.37 42.30 6.83
N MET A 50 13.10 43.28 6.28
CA MET A 50 14.39 43.04 5.63
C MET A 50 15.42 42.48 6.62
N ARG A 51 15.45 42.99 7.85
CA ARG A 51 16.33 42.49 8.92
C ARG A 51 16.02 41.04 9.27
N ARG A 52 14.75 40.68 9.43
CA ARG A 52 14.33 39.27 9.66
C ARG A 52 14.77 38.35 8.52
N LEU A 53 14.44 38.71 7.28
CA LEU A 53 14.83 37.91 6.10
C LEU A 53 16.35 37.77 5.97
N TRP A 54 17.10 38.84 6.29
CA TRP A 54 18.55 38.80 6.29
C TRP A 54 19.09 37.85 7.36
N LEU A 55 18.56 37.90 8.59
CA LEU A 55 18.95 36.98 9.67
C LEU A 55 18.62 35.52 9.32
N GLU A 56 17.41 35.25 8.83
CA GLU A 56 17.00 33.91 8.38
C GLU A 56 17.94 33.37 7.29
N ASN A 57 18.25 34.20 6.29
CA ASN A 57 19.18 33.81 5.22
C ASN A 57 20.61 33.63 5.74
N PHE A 58 21.07 34.49 6.65
CA PHE A 58 22.40 34.40 7.25
C PHE A 58 22.56 33.11 8.07
N HIS A 59 21.59 32.76 8.91
CA HIS A 59 21.57 31.50 9.66
C HIS A 59 21.53 30.29 8.72
N SER A 60 20.72 30.35 7.66
CA SER A 60 20.63 29.28 6.66
C SER A 60 21.97 29.03 5.95
N ILE A 61 22.68 30.08 5.54
CA ILE A 61 24.00 29.96 4.91
C ILE A 61 25.02 29.36 5.88
N ARG A 62 25.06 29.82 7.13
CA ARG A 62 25.95 29.26 8.17
C ARG A 62 25.64 27.80 8.43
N PHE A 63 24.37 27.46 8.57
CA PHE A 63 23.91 26.08 8.75
C PHE A 63 24.40 25.20 7.61
N MET A 64 24.23 25.61 6.35
CA MET A 64 24.69 24.81 5.21
C MET A 64 26.21 24.58 5.25
N ALA A 65 26.99 25.61 5.54
CA ALA A 65 28.45 25.48 5.61
C ALA A 65 28.92 24.55 6.73
N ILE A 66 28.29 24.65 7.92
CA ILE A 66 28.58 23.78 9.06
C ILE A 66 28.13 22.34 8.75
N SER A 67 26.91 22.17 8.26
CA SER A 67 26.30 20.89 7.88
C SER A 67 27.15 20.13 6.87
N ASP A 68 27.65 20.80 5.83
CA ASP A 68 28.53 20.19 4.83
C ASP A 68 29.85 19.72 5.46
N SER A 69 30.40 20.50 6.39
CA SER A 69 31.62 20.14 7.11
C SER A 69 31.41 18.94 8.05
N LEU A 70 30.29 18.90 8.78
CA LEU A 70 29.88 17.77 9.61
C LEU A 70 29.66 16.49 8.76
N ARG A 71 28.99 16.60 7.62
CA ARG A 71 28.80 15.49 6.68
C ARG A 71 30.13 14.98 6.12
N LYS A 72 31.08 15.88 5.84
CA LYS A 72 32.43 15.50 5.41
C LYS A 72 33.13 14.67 6.47
N VAL A 73 33.11 15.09 7.74
CA VAL A 73 33.66 14.29 8.85
C VAL A 73 32.96 12.92 8.96
N ARG A 74 31.64 12.87 8.78
CA ARG A 74 30.88 11.60 8.78
C ARG A 74 31.22 10.67 7.61
N SER A 75 31.76 11.21 6.52
CA SER A 75 32.17 10.41 5.36
C SER A 75 33.57 9.78 5.53
N TRP A 76 34.31 10.18 6.56
CA TRP A 76 35.66 9.66 6.78
C TRP A 76 35.68 8.19 7.21
N ASP A 77 36.61 7.45 6.59
CA ASP A 77 37.03 6.13 7.03
C ASP A 77 38.23 6.22 7.98
N LEU A 78 38.62 5.08 8.55
CA LEU A 78 39.74 5.02 9.50
C LEU A 78 41.07 5.46 8.86
N LYS A 79 41.27 5.21 7.56
CA LYS A 79 42.49 5.58 6.85
C LYS A 79 42.60 7.11 6.72
N GLN A 80 41.57 7.77 6.21
CA GLN A 80 41.49 9.22 6.10
C GLN A 80 41.62 9.90 7.47
N PHE A 81 41.01 9.31 8.51
CA PHE A 81 41.19 9.78 9.87
C PHE A 81 42.66 9.68 10.33
N LEU A 82 43.32 8.57 10.01
CA LEU A 82 44.71 8.32 10.39
C LEU A 82 45.73 9.22 9.67
N GLU A 83 45.39 9.73 8.48
CA GLU A 83 46.24 10.67 7.72
C GLU A 83 46.45 12.02 8.41
N LEU A 84 45.49 12.46 9.24
CA LEU A 84 45.61 13.68 10.05
C LEU A 84 46.43 13.40 11.31
N ASP A 85 47.26 14.33 11.77
CA ASP A 85 47.90 14.20 13.07
C ASP A 85 46.90 14.42 14.22
N PRO A 86 47.15 13.88 15.43
CA PRO A 86 46.22 14.00 16.56
C PRO A 86 45.85 15.45 16.92
N ALA A 87 46.80 16.39 16.83
CA ALA A 87 46.52 17.79 17.17
C ALA A 87 45.59 18.44 16.15
N SER A 88 45.77 18.14 14.85
CA SER A 88 44.84 18.58 13.79
C SER A 88 43.44 17.98 13.96
N ARG A 89 43.34 16.71 14.39
CA ARG A 89 42.06 16.04 14.69
C ARG A 89 41.31 16.74 15.82
N ASP A 90 41.99 17.00 16.93
CA ASP A 90 41.41 17.69 18.09
C ASP A 90 41.02 19.13 17.76
N GLY A 91 41.87 19.84 17.00
CA GLY A 91 41.61 21.19 16.54
C GLY A 91 40.38 21.29 15.64
N LEU A 92 40.23 20.35 14.69
CA LEU A 92 39.07 20.31 13.78
C LEU A 92 37.76 20.08 14.54
N VAL A 93 37.71 19.09 15.42
CA VAL A 93 36.48 18.78 16.16
C VAL A 93 36.13 19.88 17.15
N SER A 94 37.14 20.50 17.78
CA SER A 94 36.92 21.68 18.60
C SER A 94 36.32 22.83 17.78
N ALA A 95 36.88 23.13 16.60
CA ALA A 95 36.36 24.17 15.72
C ALA A 95 34.92 23.89 15.26
N LEU A 96 34.63 22.69 14.77
CA LEU A 96 33.27 22.32 14.31
C LEU A 96 32.24 22.36 15.44
N ASN A 97 32.60 21.91 16.64
CA ASN A 97 31.72 22.01 17.80
C ASN A 97 31.49 23.47 18.20
N ASN A 98 32.52 24.32 18.18
CA ASN A 98 32.37 25.73 18.49
C ASN A 98 31.47 26.44 17.47
N ASP A 99 31.73 26.26 16.17
CA ASP A 99 30.94 26.87 15.10
C ASP A 99 29.45 26.46 15.16
N ALA A 100 29.19 25.17 15.44
CA ALA A 100 27.84 24.66 15.58
C ALA A 100 27.16 25.20 16.85
N ASN A 101 27.85 25.20 18.00
CA ASN A 101 27.30 25.71 19.25
C ASN A 101 27.06 27.23 19.23
N GLU A 102 27.90 28.00 18.53
CA GLU A 102 27.67 29.43 18.32
C GLU A 102 26.38 29.68 17.53
N LEU A 103 26.14 28.94 16.44
CA LEU A 103 24.89 29.06 15.69
C LEU A 103 23.68 28.60 16.51
N LEU A 104 23.81 27.52 17.29
CA LEU A 104 22.75 27.06 18.19
C LEU A 104 22.40 28.07 19.29
N ALA A 105 23.35 28.88 19.75
CA ALA A 105 23.11 29.92 20.75
C ALA A 105 22.35 31.14 20.18
N GLU A 106 22.38 31.33 18.85
CA GLU A 106 21.65 32.40 18.14
C GLU A 106 20.22 32.00 17.75
N LEU A 107 19.90 30.70 17.79
CA LEU A 107 18.60 30.14 17.41
C LEU A 107 17.74 29.81 18.64
N ASP A 108 16.43 29.84 18.46
CA ASP A 108 15.50 29.36 19.49
C ASP A 108 15.63 27.83 19.65
N GLU A 109 15.38 27.31 20.86
CA GLU A 109 15.55 25.89 21.13
C GLU A 109 14.61 24.97 20.32
N ASP A 110 13.43 25.49 19.99
CA ASP A 110 12.37 24.82 19.22
C ASP A 110 12.47 25.10 17.71
N ASP A 111 13.46 25.87 17.26
CA ASP A 111 13.66 26.13 15.83
C ASP A 111 14.02 24.81 15.10
N PRO A 112 13.33 24.44 14.00
CA PRO A 112 13.63 23.23 13.25
C PRO A 112 15.09 23.14 12.77
N LEU A 113 15.72 24.28 12.45
CA LEU A 113 17.12 24.36 12.05
C LEU A 113 18.05 24.01 13.22
N SER A 114 17.69 24.45 14.43
CA SER A 114 18.43 24.17 15.67
C SER A 114 18.37 22.69 16.02
N VAL A 115 17.19 22.07 15.93
CA VAL A 115 17.01 20.63 16.14
C VAL A 115 17.86 19.84 15.13
N GLN A 116 17.76 20.18 13.84
CA GLN A 116 18.51 19.50 12.80
C GLN A 116 20.03 19.63 12.99
N LEU A 117 20.52 20.81 13.37
CA LEU A 117 21.95 21.03 13.61
C LEU A 117 22.46 20.23 14.80
N ARG A 118 21.70 20.12 15.89
CA ARG A 118 22.06 19.28 17.05
C ARG A 118 22.18 17.82 16.65
N ASP A 119 21.22 17.31 15.88
CA ASP A 119 21.23 15.91 15.42
C ASP A 119 22.44 15.63 14.51
N GLU A 120 22.72 16.52 13.56
CA GLU A 120 23.89 16.39 12.68
C GLU A 120 25.22 16.47 13.45
N LEU A 121 25.32 17.38 14.43
CA LEU A 121 26.49 17.54 15.29
C LEU A 121 26.73 16.30 16.15
N ASN A 122 25.67 15.79 16.80
CA ASN A 122 25.74 14.58 17.62
C ASN A 122 26.17 13.38 16.79
N ALA A 123 25.57 13.18 15.61
CA ALA A 123 25.94 12.09 14.70
C ALA A 123 27.39 12.18 14.22
N ALA A 124 27.89 13.40 13.95
CA ALA A 124 29.29 13.62 13.58
C ALA A 124 30.26 13.34 14.74
N ASN A 125 29.94 13.82 15.94
CA ASN A 125 30.73 13.55 17.15
C ASN A 125 30.78 12.06 17.48
N GLU A 126 29.63 11.36 17.47
CA GLU A 126 29.60 9.91 17.68
C GLU A 126 30.48 9.14 16.69
N HIS A 127 30.42 9.52 15.41
CA HIS A 127 31.28 8.93 14.37
C HIS A 127 32.76 9.21 14.64
N PHE A 128 33.10 10.45 14.99
CA PHE A 128 34.48 10.83 15.29
C PHE A 128 35.04 10.08 16.51
N TYR A 129 34.26 9.97 17.59
CA TYR A 129 34.65 9.18 18.76
C TYR A 129 34.78 7.69 18.44
N ARG A 130 33.97 7.15 17.53
CA ARG A 130 34.13 5.78 17.03
C ARG A 130 35.49 5.62 16.33
N LEU A 131 35.86 6.56 15.46
CA LEU A 131 37.17 6.54 14.77
C LEU A 131 38.35 6.63 15.76
N ILE A 132 38.25 7.46 16.80
CA ILE A 132 39.26 7.50 17.87
C ILE A 132 39.43 6.12 18.52
N LYS A 133 38.32 5.48 18.92
CA LYS A 133 38.35 4.14 19.54
C LYS A 133 38.95 3.09 18.62
N LEU A 134 38.64 3.15 17.33
CA LEU A 134 39.20 2.25 16.33
C LEU A 134 40.71 2.47 16.14
N ALA A 135 41.16 3.73 16.10
CA ALA A 135 42.57 4.07 15.98
C ALA A 135 43.40 3.66 17.21
N GLN A 136 42.77 3.55 18.39
CA GLN A 136 43.42 3.10 19.63
C GLN A 136 43.41 1.58 19.80
N ARG A 137 42.60 0.85 19.02
CA ARG A 137 42.57 -0.61 19.07
C ARG A 137 43.83 -1.17 18.42
N GLU A 138 44.44 -2.18 19.04
CA GLU A 138 45.40 -3.00 18.31
C GLU A 138 44.70 -3.59 17.08
N PRO A 139 45.35 -3.59 15.90
CA PRO A 139 44.77 -4.22 14.71
C PRO A 139 44.49 -5.67 15.03
N ASP A 140 43.21 -6.03 15.15
CA ASP A 140 42.83 -7.42 15.30
C ASP A 140 43.28 -8.13 14.00
N PRO A 141 44.25 -9.05 14.08
CA PRO A 141 44.89 -9.63 12.90
C PRO A 141 43.87 -10.36 12.02
N ASP A 142 42.73 -10.73 12.59
CA ASP A 142 41.73 -11.56 11.96
C ASP A 142 40.53 -10.75 11.41
N VAL A 143 40.51 -9.41 11.49
CA VAL A 143 39.37 -8.59 10.98
C VAL A 143 39.11 -8.85 9.51
N VAL A 144 40.18 -8.92 8.72
CA VAL A 144 40.13 -9.16 7.27
C VAL A 144 39.58 -10.55 6.97
N GLU A 145 40.09 -11.58 7.66
CA GLU A 145 39.62 -12.96 7.51
C GLU A 145 38.17 -13.12 8.00
N ASN A 146 37.82 -12.47 9.10
CA ASN A 146 36.47 -12.47 9.64
C ASN A 146 35.48 -11.77 8.71
N PHE A 147 35.85 -10.65 8.11
CA PHE A 147 35.06 -9.98 7.08
C PHE A 147 34.86 -10.92 5.89
N ASP A 148 35.92 -11.46 5.30
CA ASP A 148 35.85 -12.32 4.12
C ASP A 148 34.97 -13.55 4.38
N ARG A 149 35.15 -14.20 5.53
CA ARG A 149 34.38 -15.38 5.92
C ARG A 149 32.90 -15.03 6.14
N LYS A 150 32.61 -13.99 6.93
CA LYS A 150 31.22 -13.59 7.24
C LYS A 150 30.49 -13.06 6.02
N ALA A 151 31.13 -12.25 5.18
CA ALA A 151 30.54 -11.72 3.96
C ALA A 151 30.22 -12.84 2.95
N LYS A 152 31.14 -13.80 2.73
CA LYS A 152 30.86 -14.99 1.89
C LYS A 152 29.73 -15.85 2.47
N THR A 153 29.71 -16.04 3.80
CA THR A 153 28.64 -16.80 4.47
C THR A 153 27.29 -16.10 4.32
N LEU A 154 27.22 -14.78 4.49
CA LEU A 154 25.99 -14.02 4.30
C LEU A 154 25.51 -14.09 2.86
N LEU A 155 26.39 -13.93 1.86
CA LEU A 155 26.00 -14.08 0.44
C LEU A 155 25.41 -15.46 0.15
N GLN A 156 26.02 -16.54 0.67
CA GLN A 156 25.46 -17.88 0.53
C GLN A 156 24.07 -18.01 1.19
N LYS A 157 23.89 -17.43 2.38
CA LYS A 157 22.59 -17.38 3.05
C LYS A 157 21.56 -16.61 2.23
N LEU A 158 21.92 -15.45 1.67
CA LEU A 158 21.04 -14.66 0.81
C LEU A 158 20.65 -15.41 -0.45
N ASP A 159 21.61 -16.05 -1.14
CA ASP A 159 21.33 -16.86 -2.33
C ASP A 159 20.45 -18.08 -2.02
N SER A 160 20.68 -18.74 -0.89
CA SER A 160 19.84 -19.85 -0.44
C SER A 160 18.42 -19.40 -0.10
N SER A 161 18.28 -18.27 0.59
CA SER A 161 16.99 -17.66 0.95
C SER A 161 16.21 -17.24 -0.30
N TRP A 162 16.90 -16.66 -1.28
CA TRP A 162 16.33 -16.32 -2.57
C TRP A 162 15.81 -17.56 -3.31
N LYS A 163 16.59 -18.65 -3.37
CA LYS A 163 16.15 -19.92 -3.96
C LYS A 163 14.92 -20.49 -3.26
N THR A 164 14.92 -20.50 -1.93
CA THR A 164 13.77 -20.97 -1.14
C THR A 164 12.53 -20.12 -1.41
N LEU A 165 12.66 -18.80 -1.47
CA LEU A 165 11.55 -17.90 -1.78
C LEU A 165 10.99 -18.14 -3.19
N MET A 166 11.87 -18.24 -4.19
CA MET A 166 11.47 -18.52 -5.57
C MET A 166 10.75 -19.87 -5.70
N GLN A 167 11.23 -20.89 -4.99
CA GLN A 167 10.57 -22.19 -4.95
C GLN A 167 9.16 -22.09 -4.36
N ARG A 168 9.00 -21.42 -3.21
CA ARG A 168 7.68 -21.21 -2.57
C ARG A 168 6.72 -20.43 -3.45
N ILE A 169 7.21 -19.42 -4.16
CA ILE A 169 6.41 -18.67 -5.13
C ILE A 169 5.94 -19.58 -6.27
N ALA A 170 6.79 -20.51 -6.72
CA ALA A 170 6.49 -21.47 -7.79
C ALA A 170 5.59 -22.63 -7.34
N ASP A 171 5.57 -22.96 -6.05
CA ASP A 171 4.76 -24.04 -5.50
C ASP A 171 3.26 -23.84 -5.78
N PRO A 172 2.46 -24.91 -5.88
CA PRO A 172 1.04 -24.79 -6.19
C PRO A 172 0.29 -23.93 -5.17
N ILE A 173 -0.69 -23.15 -5.64
CA ILE A 173 -1.53 -22.32 -4.78
C ILE A 173 -2.29 -23.23 -3.79
N PRO A 174 -2.27 -22.93 -2.48
CA PRO A 174 -3.02 -23.68 -1.47
C PRO A 174 -4.51 -23.77 -1.82
N ARG A 175 -5.09 -24.95 -1.65
CA ARG A 175 -6.51 -25.21 -2.00
C ARG A 175 -7.39 -25.50 -0.79
N THR A 176 -6.79 -25.74 0.36
CA THR A 176 -7.47 -26.03 1.62
C THR A 176 -6.98 -25.10 2.72
N ALA A 177 -7.79 -24.96 3.78
CA ALA A 177 -7.41 -24.16 4.95
C ALA A 177 -6.10 -24.68 5.57
N ASP A 178 -5.95 -25.99 5.74
CA ASP A 178 -4.74 -26.60 6.31
C ASP A 178 -3.47 -26.33 5.47
N GLU A 179 -3.58 -26.40 4.13
CA GLU A 179 -2.48 -26.06 3.23
C GLU A 179 -2.12 -24.57 3.30
N TRP A 180 -3.13 -23.71 3.45
CA TRP A 180 -2.96 -22.27 3.59
C TRP A 180 -2.33 -21.88 4.94
N ASP A 181 -2.77 -22.49 6.04
CA ASP A 181 -2.21 -22.30 7.38
C ASP A 181 -0.72 -22.65 7.37
N LYS A 182 -0.39 -23.82 6.81
CA LYS A 182 1.00 -24.25 6.65
C LYS A 182 1.82 -23.28 5.81
N ALA A 183 1.30 -22.83 4.66
CA ALA A 183 1.99 -21.89 3.79
C ALA A 183 2.24 -20.54 4.48
N THR A 184 1.26 -20.06 5.26
CA THR A 184 1.34 -18.82 6.04
C THR A 184 2.38 -18.92 7.15
N ASP A 185 2.37 -20.01 7.93
CA ASP A 185 3.35 -20.27 8.99
C ASP A 185 4.77 -20.38 8.44
N GLU A 186 4.95 -21.09 7.34
CA GLU A 186 6.24 -21.24 6.68
C GLU A 186 6.75 -19.90 6.12
N HIS A 187 5.86 -19.08 5.56
CA HIS A 187 6.18 -17.75 5.08
C HIS A 187 6.61 -16.83 6.22
N LYS A 188 5.85 -16.81 7.32
CA LYS A 188 6.19 -16.02 8.52
C LYS A 188 7.55 -16.41 9.10
N LYS A 189 7.82 -17.71 9.28
CA LYS A 189 9.13 -18.20 9.73
C LYS A 189 10.27 -17.76 8.84
N PHE A 190 10.01 -17.63 7.53
CA PHE A 190 11.01 -17.14 6.58
C PHE A 190 11.21 -15.63 6.69
N GLU A 191 10.16 -14.83 6.87
CA GLU A 191 10.30 -13.40 7.15
C GLU A 191 11.07 -13.14 8.45
N ASP A 192 10.76 -13.88 9.52
CA ASP A 192 11.48 -13.81 10.80
C ASP A 192 12.98 -14.17 10.61
N GLY A 193 13.25 -15.22 9.82
CA GLY A 193 14.61 -15.64 9.47
C GLY A 193 15.35 -14.62 8.61
N LEU A 194 14.67 -13.94 7.68
CA LEU A 194 15.23 -12.84 6.91
C LEU A 194 15.58 -11.65 7.81
N GLN A 195 14.70 -11.28 8.75
CA GLN A 195 14.96 -10.18 9.67
C GLN A 195 16.25 -10.39 10.48
N ALA A 196 16.57 -11.64 10.85
CA ALA A 196 17.83 -11.95 11.54
C ALA A 196 19.08 -11.60 10.71
N LEU A 197 19.01 -11.71 9.38
CA LEU A 197 20.13 -11.39 8.48
C LEU A 197 20.43 -9.88 8.41
N ASP A 198 19.50 -9.01 8.80
CA ASP A 198 19.71 -7.56 8.87
C ASP A 198 20.79 -7.18 9.90
N SER A 199 20.83 -7.91 11.02
CA SER A 199 21.89 -7.76 12.02
C SER A 199 23.26 -8.25 11.49
N GLU A 200 23.27 -9.31 10.68
CA GLU A 200 24.50 -9.82 10.04
C GLU A 200 25.02 -8.84 8.97
N MET A 201 24.11 -8.22 8.20
CA MET A 201 24.42 -7.15 7.25
C MET A 201 25.13 -5.97 7.94
N SER A 202 24.53 -5.47 9.02
CA SER A 202 25.10 -4.37 9.82
C SER A 202 26.48 -4.73 10.37
N MET A 203 26.65 -5.97 10.84
CA MET A 203 27.94 -6.48 11.32
C MET A 203 29.01 -6.50 10.22
N ILE A 204 28.67 -6.92 9.00
CA ILE A 204 29.62 -6.97 7.87
C ILE A 204 30.05 -5.57 7.43
N GLN A 205 29.12 -4.61 7.38
CA GLN A 205 29.45 -3.21 7.11
C GLN A 205 30.42 -2.64 8.14
N GLU A 206 30.20 -2.97 9.42
CA GLU A 206 31.08 -2.51 10.50
C GLU A 206 32.45 -3.19 10.46
N LEU A 207 32.53 -4.48 10.14
CA LEU A 207 33.80 -5.17 9.92
C LEU A 207 34.58 -4.58 8.76
N PHE A 208 33.90 -4.23 7.66
CA PHE A 208 34.54 -3.59 6.52
C PHE A 208 35.15 -2.23 6.87
N ARG A 209 34.45 -1.42 7.67
CA ARG A 209 34.94 -0.12 8.15
C ARG A 209 36.20 -0.21 9.01
N GLN A 210 36.46 -1.36 9.62
CA GLN A 210 37.65 -1.61 10.42
C GLN A 210 38.87 -1.99 9.56
N ILE A 211 38.68 -2.31 8.28
CA ILE A 211 39.77 -2.65 7.37
C ILE A 211 40.43 -1.35 6.87
N LEU A 212 41.73 -1.17 7.19
CA LEU A 212 42.50 0.03 6.83
C LEU A 212 42.73 0.19 5.33
N ASP A 213 43.03 -0.91 4.62
CA ASP A 213 43.26 -0.89 3.17
C ASP A 213 42.51 -2.05 2.50
N PRO A 214 41.19 -1.88 2.25
CA PRO A 214 40.39 -2.94 1.67
C PRO A 214 40.77 -3.16 0.20
N SER A 215 40.97 -4.43 -0.16
CA SER A 215 41.27 -4.83 -1.54
C SER A 215 40.08 -4.55 -2.48
N PRO A 216 40.30 -4.42 -3.80
CA PRO A 216 39.20 -4.31 -4.78
C PRO A 216 38.19 -5.46 -4.69
N MET A 217 38.66 -6.67 -4.37
CA MET A 217 37.81 -7.85 -4.20
C MET A 217 36.88 -7.70 -2.98
N GLN A 218 37.36 -7.11 -1.89
CA GLN A 218 36.56 -6.89 -0.67
C GLN A 218 35.52 -5.79 -0.86
N ARG A 219 35.88 -4.72 -1.60
CA ARG A 219 34.91 -3.70 -2.02
C ARG A 219 33.79 -4.33 -2.87
N ALA A 220 34.16 -5.12 -3.87
CA ALA A 220 33.20 -5.83 -4.70
C ALA A 220 32.35 -6.84 -3.91
N LEU A 221 32.92 -7.47 -2.87
CA LEU A 221 32.19 -8.37 -1.98
C LEU A 221 31.15 -7.60 -1.16
N LEU A 222 31.50 -6.44 -0.61
CA LEU A 222 30.57 -5.58 0.13
C LEU A 222 29.45 -5.06 -0.78
N GLU A 223 29.76 -4.59 -1.99
CA GLU A 223 28.76 -4.07 -2.95
C GLU A 223 27.72 -5.13 -3.37
N GLN A 224 28.11 -6.40 -3.44
CA GLN A 224 27.19 -7.49 -3.77
C GLN A 224 26.15 -7.75 -2.67
N VAL A 225 26.44 -7.45 -1.41
CA VAL A 225 25.54 -7.80 -0.30
C VAL A 225 24.26 -6.92 -0.32
N PRO A 226 24.31 -5.58 -0.38
CA PRO A 226 23.13 -4.72 -0.46
C PRO A 226 22.28 -5.02 -1.69
N SER A 227 22.89 -5.21 -2.85
CA SER A 227 22.13 -5.48 -4.08
C SER A 227 21.36 -6.79 -4.02
N ARG A 228 21.91 -7.85 -3.41
CA ARG A 228 21.18 -9.10 -3.17
C ARG A 228 20.08 -8.95 -2.12
N TRP A 229 20.34 -8.16 -1.09
CA TRP A 229 19.41 -7.90 0.00
C TRP A 229 18.18 -7.10 -0.43
N GLU A 230 18.36 -6.00 -1.18
CA GLU A 230 17.24 -5.17 -1.65
C GLU A 230 16.24 -5.99 -2.46
N ASN A 231 16.74 -6.79 -3.41
CA ASN A 231 15.92 -7.70 -4.20
C ASN A 231 15.18 -8.74 -3.33
N LEU A 232 15.85 -9.28 -2.31
CA LEU A 232 15.28 -10.25 -1.38
C LEU A 232 14.32 -9.64 -0.36
N TRP A 233 14.39 -8.34 -0.08
CA TRP A 233 13.56 -7.70 0.95
C TRP A 233 12.18 -7.28 0.43
N GLU A 234 12.07 -6.95 -0.85
CA GLU A 234 10.79 -6.55 -1.46
C GLU A 234 9.93 -7.74 -1.89
N THR A 235 10.57 -8.78 -2.44
CA THR A 235 9.89 -9.94 -3.01
C THR A 235 9.00 -10.73 -2.01
N PRO A 236 9.41 -10.98 -0.75
CA PRO A 236 8.59 -11.67 0.25
C PRO A 236 7.30 -10.93 0.54
N LYS A 237 7.34 -9.60 0.64
CA LYS A 237 6.15 -8.77 0.91
C LYS A 237 5.10 -8.93 -0.19
N MET A 238 5.52 -8.92 -1.45
CA MET A 238 4.64 -9.17 -2.59
C MET A 238 4.05 -10.59 -2.55
N HIS A 239 4.84 -11.58 -2.11
CA HIS A 239 4.34 -12.95 -1.94
C HIS A 239 3.36 -13.09 -0.77
N ALA A 240 3.57 -12.37 0.35
CA ALA A 240 2.65 -12.33 1.48
C ALA A 240 1.27 -11.79 1.07
N GLU A 241 1.22 -10.75 0.21
CA GLU A 241 -0.04 -10.25 -0.36
C GLU A 241 -0.77 -11.34 -1.17
N SER A 242 -0.03 -12.14 -1.94
CA SER A 242 -0.60 -13.27 -2.69
C SER A 242 -1.19 -14.33 -1.74
N ILE A 243 -0.51 -14.67 -0.65
CA ILE A 243 -1.01 -15.62 0.37
C ILE A 243 -2.29 -15.10 1.04
N LYS A 244 -2.37 -13.80 1.35
CA LYS A 244 -3.59 -13.18 1.88
C LYS A 244 -4.75 -13.19 0.86
N ALA A 245 -4.45 -13.00 -0.42
CA ALA A 245 -5.47 -13.12 -1.46
C ALA A 245 -6.02 -14.55 -1.57
N VAL A 246 -5.20 -15.58 -1.31
CA VAL A 246 -5.65 -16.98 -1.22
C VAL A 246 -6.62 -17.17 -0.07
N GLU A 247 -6.33 -16.62 1.12
CA GLU A 247 -7.22 -16.68 2.29
C GLU A 247 -8.63 -16.15 1.97
N ALA A 248 -8.71 -14.98 1.33
CA ALA A 248 -9.97 -14.35 0.95
C ALA A 248 -10.77 -15.20 -0.04
N VAL A 249 -10.10 -15.89 -0.97
CA VAL A 249 -10.75 -16.81 -1.91
C VAL A 249 -11.21 -18.08 -1.21
N LEU A 250 -10.39 -18.70 -0.37
CA LEU A 250 -10.75 -19.92 0.37
C LEU A 250 -11.95 -19.66 1.28
N THR A 251 -11.95 -18.54 2.01
CA THR A 251 -13.06 -18.12 2.87
C THR A 251 -14.33 -17.91 2.04
N GLY A 252 -14.25 -17.17 0.94
CA GLY A 252 -15.39 -16.95 0.05
C GLY A 252 -15.93 -18.25 -0.58
N ILE A 253 -15.07 -19.24 -0.84
CA ILE A 253 -15.49 -20.57 -1.33
C ILE A 253 -16.27 -21.32 -0.24
N VAL A 254 -15.82 -21.28 1.01
CA VAL A 254 -16.52 -21.90 2.14
C VAL A 254 -17.90 -21.26 2.31
N GLU A 255 -17.98 -19.93 2.38
CA GLU A 255 -19.24 -19.18 2.50
C GLU A 255 -20.19 -19.46 1.32
N ALA A 256 -19.68 -19.42 0.08
CA ALA A 256 -20.47 -19.74 -1.10
C ALA A 256 -21.01 -21.18 -1.07
N ASN A 257 -20.19 -22.14 -0.64
CA ASN A 257 -20.62 -23.54 -0.52
C ASN A 257 -21.67 -23.72 0.58
N GLU A 258 -21.55 -23.05 1.73
CA GLU A 258 -22.57 -23.10 2.78
C GLU A 258 -23.91 -22.58 2.30
N ILE A 259 -23.93 -21.44 1.60
CA ILE A 259 -25.13 -20.86 0.99
C ILE A 259 -25.74 -21.84 -0.02
N LEU A 260 -24.93 -22.37 -0.95
CA LEU A 260 -25.40 -23.30 -1.97
C LEU A 260 -25.95 -24.59 -1.35
N ASN A 261 -25.27 -25.14 -0.34
CA ASN A 261 -25.72 -26.33 0.38
C ASN A 261 -27.04 -26.09 1.12
N ALA A 262 -27.24 -24.91 1.71
CA ALA A 262 -28.51 -24.56 2.37
C ALA A 262 -29.67 -24.49 1.38
N HIS A 263 -29.46 -23.86 0.21
CA HIS A 263 -30.45 -23.82 -0.86
C HIS A 263 -30.71 -25.20 -1.47
N GLU A 264 -29.66 -26.00 -1.69
CA GLU A 264 -29.80 -27.36 -2.19
C GLU A 264 -30.64 -28.23 -1.24
N ARG A 265 -30.37 -28.18 0.07
CA ARG A 265 -31.18 -28.89 1.08
C ARG A 265 -32.64 -28.46 1.02
N THR A 266 -32.89 -27.16 0.90
CA THR A 266 -34.25 -26.61 0.79
C THR A 266 -34.95 -27.10 -0.46
N LEU A 267 -34.25 -27.12 -1.61
CA LEU A 267 -34.80 -27.61 -2.87
C LEU A 267 -35.06 -29.12 -2.87
N CYS A 268 -34.24 -29.91 -2.17
CA CYS A 268 -34.46 -31.34 -1.99
C CYS A 268 -35.71 -31.66 -1.17
N LEU A 269 -36.30 -30.70 -0.44
CA LEU A 269 -37.59 -30.92 0.22
C LEU A 269 -38.75 -31.02 -0.79
N TYR A 270 -38.56 -30.54 -2.02
CA TYR A 270 -39.57 -30.54 -3.09
C TYR A 270 -39.36 -31.67 -4.11
N ASP A 271 -39.15 -32.89 -3.61
CA ASP A 271 -38.87 -34.08 -4.43
C ASP A 271 -40.06 -34.59 -5.24
N TYR A 272 -41.29 -34.17 -4.89
CA TYR A 272 -42.52 -34.60 -5.57
C TYR A 272 -43.38 -33.39 -5.97
N MET A 273 -44.04 -33.51 -7.14
CA MET A 273 -44.93 -32.47 -7.63
C MET A 273 -46.32 -32.61 -6.98
N PRO A 274 -46.86 -31.57 -6.33
CA PRO A 274 -48.20 -31.61 -5.76
C PRO A 274 -49.27 -31.77 -6.84
N SER A 275 -50.21 -32.67 -6.60
CA SER A 275 -51.32 -32.95 -7.53
C SER A 275 -52.50 -31.97 -7.36
N ASN A 276 -52.55 -31.23 -6.25
CA ASN A 276 -53.54 -30.21 -5.93
C ASN A 276 -53.04 -28.81 -6.32
N LEU A 277 -53.86 -28.05 -7.04
CA LEU A 277 -53.56 -26.70 -7.51
C LEU A 277 -53.26 -25.71 -6.36
N ALA A 278 -53.92 -25.85 -5.21
CA ALA A 278 -53.63 -25.01 -4.04
C ALA A 278 -52.24 -25.30 -3.44
N GLN A 279 -51.88 -26.59 -3.34
CA GLN A 279 -50.55 -26.99 -2.86
C GLN A 279 -49.44 -26.61 -3.85
N LEU A 280 -49.72 -26.68 -5.15
CA LEU A 280 -48.82 -26.21 -6.20
C LEU A 280 -48.55 -24.70 -6.10
N ARG A 281 -49.60 -23.90 -5.84
CA ARG A 281 -49.46 -22.44 -5.61
C ARG A 281 -48.59 -22.13 -4.40
N ASN A 282 -48.76 -22.87 -3.30
CA ASN A 282 -47.96 -22.70 -2.10
C ASN A 282 -46.49 -23.06 -2.34
N MET A 283 -46.22 -24.23 -2.94
CA MET A 283 -44.87 -24.63 -3.34
C MET A 283 -44.20 -23.59 -4.26
N HIS A 284 -44.95 -23.03 -5.22
CA HIS A 284 -44.44 -21.96 -6.09
C HIS A 284 -44.07 -20.69 -5.30
N ALA A 285 -44.91 -20.26 -4.36
CA ALA A 285 -44.62 -19.10 -3.50
C ALA A 285 -43.37 -19.34 -2.63
N GLU A 286 -43.21 -20.55 -2.08
CA GLU A 286 -42.03 -20.92 -1.30
C GLU A 286 -40.76 -20.96 -2.18
N LEU A 287 -40.83 -21.52 -3.39
CA LEU A 287 -39.70 -21.49 -4.33
C LEU A 287 -39.32 -20.05 -4.75
N LEU A 288 -40.30 -19.17 -4.95
CA LEU A 288 -40.04 -17.74 -5.21
C LEU A 288 -39.29 -17.09 -4.04
N SER A 289 -39.65 -17.42 -2.80
CA SER A 289 -38.94 -16.93 -1.61
C SER A 289 -37.48 -17.40 -1.58
N VAL A 290 -37.21 -18.65 -1.96
CA VAL A 290 -35.85 -19.20 -2.09
C VAL A 290 -35.08 -18.48 -3.19
N GLN A 291 -35.70 -18.19 -4.33
CA GLN A 291 -35.08 -17.40 -5.41
C GLN A 291 -34.72 -15.98 -4.93
N MET A 292 -35.62 -15.31 -4.22
CA MET A 292 -35.37 -13.97 -3.69
C MET A 292 -34.24 -13.97 -2.67
N LEU A 293 -34.18 -14.98 -1.80
CA LEU A 293 -33.09 -15.12 -0.82
C LEU A 293 -31.74 -15.34 -1.51
N LEU A 294 -31.69 -16.17 -2.56
CA LEU A 294 -30.47 -16.36 -3.35
C LEU A 294 -30.04 -15.06 -4.05
N GLN A 295 -30.98 -14.27 -4.57
CA GLN A 295 -30.69 -12.96 -5.16
C GLN A 295 -30.12 -11.97 -4.14
N GLN A 296 -30.64 -11.96 -2.90
CA GLN A 296 -30.08 -11.14 -1.82
C GLN A 296 -28.64 -11.54 -1.47
N GLN A 297 -28.30 -12.82 -1.63
CA GLN A 297 -26.96 -13.36 -1.38
C GLN A 297 -26.01 -13.27 -2.59
N GLN A 298 -26.44 -12.67 -3.71
CA GLN A 298 -25.63 -12.55 -4.94
C GLN A 298 -24.29 -11.82 -4.69
N ALA A 299 -24.29 -10.86 -3.75
CA ALA A 299 -23.09 -10.09 -3.37
C ALA A 299 -21.91 -10.98 -2.93
N VAL A 300 -22.17 -12.08 -2.21
CA VAL A 300 -21.11 -13.02 -1.76
C VAL A 300 -20.39 -13.66 -2.96
N PHE A 301 -21.14 -14.01 -4.01
CA PHE A 301 -20.56 -14.59 -5.23
C PHE A 301 -19.80 -13.55 -6.07
N ASP A 302 -20.28 -12.31 -6.08
CA ASP A 302 -19.63 -11.20 -6.79
C ASP A 302 -18.31 -10.83 -6.09
N ASP A 303 -18.31 -10.80 -4.76
CA ASP A 303 -17.11 -10.60 -3.93
C ASP A 303 -16.10 -11.73 -4.12
N LEU A 304 -16.54 -13.00 -4.13
CA LEU A 304 -15.68 -14.14 -4.44
C LEU A 304 -15.05 -14.01 -5.84
N SER A 305 -15.83 -13.63 -6.85
CA SER A 305 -15.33 -13.40 -8.22
C SER A 305 -14.27 -12.29 -8.26
N SER A 306 -14.52 -11.18 -7.56
CA SER A 306 -13.58 -10.08 -7.41
C SER A 306 -12.27 -10.52 -6.74
N ASN A 307 -12.36 -11.28 -5.65
CA ASN A 307 -11.20 -11.80 -4.92
C ASN A 307 -10.37 -12.78 -5.75
N VAL A 308 -11.01 -13.62 -6.56
CA VAL A 308 -10.31 -14.47 -7.54
C VAL A 308 -9.58 -13.62 -8.59
N GLY A 309 -10.19 -12.53 -9.06
CA GLY A 309 -9.54 -11.56 -9.95
C GLY A 309 -8.29 -10.93 -9.33
N LYS A 310 -8.38 -10.48 -8.07
CA LYS A 310 -7.23 -9.93 -7.32
C LYS A 310 -6.13 -10.98 -7.14
N LEU A 311 -6.49 -12.21 -6.77
CA LEU A 311 -5.53 -13.31 -6.63
C LEU A 311 -4.75 -13.54 -7.93
N ARG A 312 -5.42 -13.55 -9.09
CA ARG A 312 -4.74 -13.66 -10.39
C ARG A 312 -3.73 -12.54 -10.60
N GLN A 313 -4.07 -11.31 -10.23
CA GLN A 313 -3.17 -10.15 -10.34
C GLN A 313 -1.94 -10.29 -9.43
N HIS A 314 -2.12 -10.70 -8.17
CA HIS A 314 -1.01 -10.93 -7.23
C HIS A 314 -0.11 -12.09 -7.67
N VAL A 315 -0.69 -13.18 -8.17
CA VAL A 315 0.06 -14.32 -8.73
C VAL A 315 0.85 -13.90 -9.98
N ALA A 316 0.26 -13.12 -10.89
CA ALA A 316 0.95 -12.63 -12.08
C ALA A 316 2.14 -11.71 -11.73
N ARG A 317 1.99 -10.86 -10.70
CA ARG A 317 3.07 -9.98 -10.22
C ARG A 317 4.23 -10.73 -9.57
N THR A 318 3.93 -11.82 -8.85
CA THR A 318 4.94 -12.60 -8.11
C THR A 318 5.64 -13.66 -8.96
N ARG A 319 4.97 -14.23 -9.99
CA ARG A 319 5.47 -15.35 -10.80
C ARG A 319 6.10 -14.97 -12.15
N PHE A 320 6.60 -13.75 -12.32
CA PHE A 320 7.14 -13.26 -13.59
C PHE A 320 8.28 -14.10 -14.21
N ASN A 321 8.99 -14.89 -13.40
CA ASN A 321 10.11 -15.75 -13.84
C ASN A 321 9.76 -17.24 -13.99
N VAL A 322 8.54 -17.66 -13.63
CA VAL A 322 8.10 -19.03 -13.86
C VAL A 322 7.51 -19.05 -15.26
N ALA A 323 8.29 -19.57 -16.22
CA ALA A 323 7.83 -19.74 -17.60
C ALA A 323 6.38 -20.24 -17.60
N ASP A 324 5.56 -19.66 -18.48
CA ASP A 324 4.11 -19.82 -18.74
C ASP A 324 3.53 -21.25 -18.78
N ARG A 325 4.36 -22.26 -18.51
CA ARG A 325 3.98 -23.65 -18.34
C ARG A 325 3.42 -23.85 -16.94
N HIS A 326 2.10 -23.71 -16.86
CA HIS A 326 1.24 -24.11 -15.75
C HIS A 326 0.85 -23.02 -14.74
N ILE A 327 0.36 -21.89 -15.22
CA ILE A 327 -0.80 -21.27 -14.55
C ILE A 327 -2.00 -22.20 -14.78
N LYS A 328 -2.00 -23.37 -14.14
CA LYS A 328 -3.21 -24.21 -14.02
C LYS A 328 -4.07 -23.63 -12.91
N THR A 329 -4.56 -22.40 -13.09
CA THR A 329 -5.70 -21.85 -12.34
C THR A 329 -7.00 -22.63 -12.65
N ASN A 330 -6.99 -23.41 -13.73
CA ASN A 330 -8.13 -24.16 -14.27
C ASN A 330 -8.74 -25.21 -13.31
N ALA A 331 -8.03 -25.59 -12.24
CA ALA A 331 -8.57 -26.57 -11.28
C ALA A 331 -9.41 -25.93 -10.16
N CYS A 332 -9.18 -24.66 -9.83
CA CYS A 332 -10.13 -23.93 -8.97
C CYS A 332 -11.42 -23.62 -9.76
N GLU A 333 -11.34 -23.51 -11.09
CA GLU A 333 -12.50 -23.26 -11.96
C GLU A 333 -13.40 -24.50 -12.14
N THR A 334 -12.89 -25.72 -12.01
CA THR A 334 -13.68 -26.95 -12.24
C THR A 334 -14.49 -27.40 -11.04
N THR A 335 -14.00 -27.19 -9.81
CA THR A 335 -14.77 -27.48 -8.57
C THR A 335 -15.61 -26.30 -8.10
N THR A 336 -15.25 -25.09 -8.54
CA THR A 336 -15.88 -23.83 -8.12
C THR A 336 -16.57 -23.18 -9.31
N SER A 337 -17.44 -23.92 -10.00
CA SER A 337 -18.29 -23.33 -11.02
C SER A 337 -19.68 -23.06 -10.40
N PRO A 338 -19.93 -21.83 -9.89
CA PRO A 338 -21.27 -21.34 -9.62
C PRO A 338 -22.20 -21.57 -10.81
N SER A 339 -21.65 -21.71 -12.03
CA SER A 339 -22.38 -22.03 -13.25
C SER A 339 -23.03 -23.42 -13.23
N ALA A 340 -22.40 -24.48 -12.73
CA ALA A 340 -23.04 -25.81 -12.69
C ALA A 340 -24.22 -25.87 -11.71
N ILE A 341 -24.12 -25.14 -10.60
CA ILE A 341 -25.14 -25.11 -9.55
C ILE A 341 -26.24 -24.08 -9.87
N ARG A 342 -25.88 -22.90 -10.41
CA ARG A 342 -26.86 -21.95 -11.00
C ARG A 342 -27.61 -22.59 -12.17
N LEU A 343 -26.98 -23.44 -12.98
CA LEU A 343 -27.71 -24.21 -14.02
C LEU A 343 -28.73 -25.16 -13.39
N ARG A 344 -28.34 -25.93 -12.36
CA ARG A 344 -29.28 -26.84 -11.66
C ARG A 344 -30.44 -26.09 -11.00
N PHE A 345 -30.17 -24.93 -10.40
CA PHE A 345 -31.16 -24.04 -9.79
C PHE A 345 -32.11 -23.44 -10.84
N CYS A 346 -31.58 -22.84 -11.91
CA CYS A 346 -32.37 -22.26 -13.00
C CYS A 346 -33.24 -23.31 -13.70
N LEU A 347 -32.71 -24.50 -13.99
CA LEU A 347 -33.49 -25.56 -14.63
C LEU A 347 -34.65 -26.05 -13.74
N ARG A 348 -34.43 -26.29 -12.44
CA ARG A 348 -35.51 -26.74 -11.53
C ARG A 348 -36.57 -25.66 -11.31
N PHE A 349 -36.14 -24.42 -11.14
CA PHE A 349 -37.04 -23.27 -10.95
C PHE A 349 -37.86 -22.97 -12.22
N GLN A 350 -37.22 -22.97 -13.40
CA GLN A 350 -37.89 -22.73 -14.68
C GLN A 350 -38.85 -23.87 -15.06
N CYS A 351 -38.53 -25.13 -14.75
CA CYS A 351 -39.45 -26.25 -14.93
C CYS A 351 -40.71 -26.12 -14.04
N ALA A 352 -40.56 -25.70 -12.78
CA ALA A 352 -41.69 -25.46 -11.88
C ALA A 352 -42.59 -24.31 -12.37
N LEU A 353 -41.98 -23.22 -12.87
CA LEU A 353 -42.71 -22.08 -13.42
C LEU A 353 -43.47 -22.42 -14.72
N LEU A 354 -42.82 -23.16 -15.63
CA LEU A 354 -43.46 -23.66 -16.87
C LEU A 354 -44.65 -24.57 -16.57
N LEU A 355 -44.53 -25.46 -15.58
CA LEU A 355 -45.61 -26.37 -15.18
C LEU A 355 -46.77 -25.66 -14.47
N TYR A 356 -46.49 -24.61 -13.68
CA TYR A 356 -47.54 -23.75 -13.12
C TYR A 356 -48.36 -23.06 -14.21
N MET A 357 -47.69 -22.49 -15.21
CA MET A 357 -48.35 -21.84 -16.35
C MET A 357 -49.13 -22.82 -17.24
N LEU A 358 -48.65 -24.06 -17.37
CA LEU A 358 -49.38 -25.16 -18.02
C LEU A 358 -50.58 -25.63 -17.18
N SER A 359 -50.48 -25.59 -15.84
CA SER A 359 -51.57 -25.92 -14.92
C SER A 359 -52.69 -24.88 -14.84
N ALA A 360 -52.38 -23.63 -15.21
CA ALA A 360 -53.35 -22.55 -15.33
C ALA A 360 -54.15 -22.63 -16.64
N ASN A 361 -53.75 -23.49 -17.57
CA ASN A 361 -54.41 -23.70 -18.86
C ASN A 361 -55.24 -24.98 -18.81
N SER A 362 -56.47 -24.98 -19.34
CA SER A 362 -57.51 -26.00 -19.10
C SER A 362 -57.22 -27.44 -19.56
N ASN A 363 -56.01 -27.76 -20.03
CA ASN A 363 -55.58 -29.09 -20.51
C ASN A 363 -54.58 -29.84 -19.57
N VAL A 364 -54.52 -29.47 -18.29
CA VAL A 364 -53.58 -29.99 -17.28
C VAL A 364 -53.60 -31.51 -17.09
N GLN A 365 -54.77 -32.15 -17.23
CA GLN A 365 -54.92 -33.57 -16.84
C GLN A 365 -54.13 -34.55 -17.74
N GLN A 366 -53.92 -34.23 -19.02
CA GLN A 366 -53.17 -35.10 -19.93
C GLN A 366 -51.65 -35.05 -19.67
N MET A 367 -51.10 -33.87 -19.34
CA MET A 367 -49.68 -33.72 -19.02
C MET A 367 -49.33 -34.30 -17.64
N LYS A 368 -50.21 -34.16 -16.66
CA LYS A 368 -50.05 -34.71 -15.30
C LYS A 368 -49.82 -36.22 -15.29
N CYS A 369 -50.59 -36.96 -16.10
CA CYS A 369 -50.47 -38.42 -16.24
C CYS A 369 -49.14 -38.87 -16.89
N HIS A 370 -48.50 -38.00 -17.67
CA HIS A 370 -47.20 -38.26 -18.30
C HIS A 370 -46.03 -37.98 -17.35
N PHE A 371 -46.11 -36.93 -16.53
CA PHE A 371 -45.06 -36.60 -15.56
C PHE A 371 -45.05 -37.53 -14.34
N ASP A 372 -46.21 -38.01 -13.88
CA ASP A 372 -46.29 -39.01 -12.79
C ASP A 372 -45.60 -40.34 -13.15
N LYS A 373 -45.40 -40.64 -14.45
CA LYS A 373 -44.71 -41.84 -14.94
C LYS A 373 -43.18 -41.75 -14.92
N HIS A 374 -42.60 -40.56 -14.86
CA HIS A 374 -41.15 -40.36 -14.92
C HIS A 374 -40.63 -39.81 -13.59
N SER A 375 -40.13 -40.68 -12.72
CA SER A 375 -39.46 -40.26 -11.48
C SER A 375 -38.21 -39.43 -11.82
N TRP A 376 -38.01 -38.31 -11.13
CA TRP A 376 -36.89 -37.37 -11.32
C TRP A 376 -35.53 -37.92 -10.87
N LYS A 377 -35.36 -39.25 -10.82
CA LYS A 377 -34.12 -39.92 -10.47
C LYS A 377 -33.23 -40.06 -11.70
N GLY A 378 -32.44 -39.02 -11.98
CA GLY A 378 -31.33 -39.11 -12.93
C GLY A 378 -31.13 -37.87 -13.78
N TYR A 379 -30.46 -36.85 -13.23
CA TYR A 379 -30.05 -35.68 -13.99
C TYR A 379 -28.53 -35.57 -14.05
N SER A 380 -27.95 -36.19 -15.08
CA SER A 380 -26.65 -35.77 -15.62
C SER A 380 -26.59 -35.78 -17.16
N ILE A 381 -27.48 -36.49 -17.86
CA ILE A 381 -27.39 -36.65 -19.34
C ILE A 381 -28.63 -36.11 -20.09
N LEU A 382 -29.72 -35.76 -19.42
CA LEU A 382 -30.96 -35.41 -20.11
C LEU A 382 -31.03 -33.98 -20.68
N THR A 383 -30.18 -33.04 -20.26
CA THR A 383 -30.34 -31.60 -20.58
C THR A 383 -30.32 -31.29 -22.08
N PHE A 384 -29.70 -32.13 -22.92
CA PHE A 384 -29.63 -31.90 -24.37
C PHE A 384 -30.86 -32.40 -25.15
N HIS A 385 -31.65 -33.33 -24.59
CA HIS A 385 -32.81 -33.90 -25.30
C HIS A 385 -34.10 -33.08 -25.12
N TRP A 386 -34.20 -32.28 -24.06
CA TRP A 386 -35.41 -31.50 -23.75
C TRP A 386 -35.62 -30.30 -24.69
N SER A 387 -34.55 -29.68 -25.21
CA SER A 387 -34.66 -28.54 -26.14
C SER A 387 -35.29 -28.92 -27.48
N LYS A 388 -34.99 -30.12 -27.99
CA LYS A 388 -35.53 -30.63 -29.26
C LYS A 388 -36.99 -31.06 -29.14
N TYR A 389 -37.36 -31.69 -28.01
CA TYR A 389 -38.72 -32.16 -27.74
C TYR A 389 -39.72 -31.02 -27.46
N PHE A 390 -39.27 -29.94 -26.81
CA PHE A 390 -40.12 -28.76 -26.58
C PHE A 390 -40.41 -27.97 -27.85
N LEU A 391 -39.51 -28.00 -28.83
CA LEU A 391 -39.69 -27.33 -30.12
C LEU A 391 -40.80 -27.97 -30.97
N GLU A 392 -41.02 -29.29 -30.83
CA GLU A 392 -42.10 -30.02 -31.53
C GLU A 392 -43.48 -29.81 -30.88
N ILE A 393 -43.54 -29.49 -29.58
CA ILE A 393 -44.80 -29.28 -28.84
C ILE A 393 -45.27 -27.81 -28.94
N ALA A 394 -44.38 -26.86 -29.22
CA ALA A 394 -44.64 -25.42 -29.22
C ALA A 394 -45.23 -24.88 -30.54
N THR A 395 -46.20 -25.56 -31.17
CA THR A 395 -46.88 -25.08 -32.39
C THR A 395 -47.98 -24.03 -32.14
N SER A 396 -48.12 -23.53 -30.90
CA SER A 396 -48.98 -22.40 -30.57
C SER A 396 -48.17 -21.10 -30.53
N THR A 397 -48.57 -20.14 -31.37
CA THR A 397 -47.89 -18.86 -31.67
C THR A 397 -47.60 -17.98 -30.45
N PHE A 398 -48.25 -18.20 -29.30
CA PHE A 398 -48.03 -17.44 -28.07
C PHE A 398 -46.86 -17.99 -27.22
N LEU A 399 -46.57 -19.30 -27.31
CA LEU A 399 -45.47 -19.93 -26.58
C LEU A 399 -44.10 -19.67 -27.24
N LEU A 400 -44.08 -19.46 -28.56
CA LEU A 400 -42.87 -19.23 -29.32
C LEU A 400 -42.13 -17.95 -28.90
N SER A 401 -42.82 -16.82 -28.71
CA SER A 401 -42.17 -15.56 -28.30
C SER A 401 -41.54 -15.63 -26.90
N PHE A 402 -42.20 -16.31 -25.96
CA PHE A 402 -41.73 -16.45 -24.59
C PHE A 402 -40.59 -17.47 -24.48
N ILE A 403 -40.70 -18.62 -25.15
CA ILE A 403 -39.62 -19.61 -25.24
C ILE A 403 -38.41 -19.01 -25.97
N PHE A 404 -38.62 -18.18 -27.00
CA PHE A 404 -37.53 -17.50 -27.71
C PHE A 404 -36.81 -16.48 -26.82
N SER A 405 -37.55 -15.73 -25.99
CA SER A 405 -36.96 -14.83 -24.99
C SER A 405 -36.21 -15.60 -23.90
N LEU A 406 -36.78 -16.72 -23.43
CA LEU A 406 -36.17 -17.61 -22.43
C LEU A 406 -34.87 -18.25 -22.95
N VAL A 407 -34.90 -18.75 -24.20
CA VAL A 407 -33.75 -19.31 -24.93
C VAL A 407 -32.73 -18.22 -25.26
N LEU A 408 -33.13 -16.97 -25.51
CA LEU A 408 -32.19 -15.86 -25.66
C LEU A 408 -31.51 -15.49 -24.33
N THR A 409 -32.22 -15.49 -23.20
CA THR A 409 -31.58 -15.33 -21.89
C THR A 409 -30.66 -16.50 -21.56
N PHE A 410 -31.05 -17.72 -21.91
CA PHE A 410 -30.23 -18.93 -21.74
C PHE A 410 -29.00 -18.88 -22.65
N ASN A 411 -29.15 -18.49 -23.93
CA ASN A 411 -28.05 -18.35 -24.87
C ASN A 411 -27.18 -17.13 -24.59
N ASN A 412 -27.69 -15.99 -24.10
CA ASN A 412 -26.84 -14.85 -23.76
C ASN A 412 -26.03 -15.11 -22.47
N CYS A 413 -26.58 -15.84 -21.50
CA CYS A 413 -25.83 -16.30 -20.33
C CYS A 413 -24.80 -17.38 -20.67
N ILE A 414 -25.04 -18.20 -21.71
CA ILE A 414 -24.08 -19.20 -22.20
C ILE A 414 -23.05 -18.57 -23.16
N TYR A 415 -23.45 -17.73 -24.12
CA TYR A 415 -22.56 -17.10 -25.11
C TYR A 415 -21.59 -16.10 -24.50
N ALA A 416 -22.02 -15.32 -23.48
CA ALA A 416 -21.09 -14.48 -22.73
C ALA A 416 -20.00 -15.29 -21.99
N ASN A 417 -20.25 -16.58 -21.74
CA ASN A 417 -19.30 -17.48 -21.08
C ASN A 417 -18.56 -18.41 -22.05
N VAL A 418 -19.10 -18.74 -23.23
CA VAL A 418 -18.44 -19.58 -24.24
C VAL A 418 -17.42 -18.81 -25.07
N VAL A 419 -17.62 -17.50 -25.31
CA VAL A 419 -16.63 -16.66 -26.01
C VAL A 419 -15.34 -16.47 -25.18
N CYS A 420 -15.37 -16.72 -23.87
CA CYS A 420 -14.17 -16.77 -23.02
C CYS A 420 -13.46 -18.13 -22.99
N PHE A 421 -14.00 -19.17 -23.67
CA PHE A 421 -13.50 -20.55 -23.60
C PHE A 421 -12.97 -21.11 -24.94
N SER A 422 -12.83 -20.27 -25.97
CA SER A 422 -12.07 -20.61 -27.18
C SER A 422 -11.09 -19.49 -27.52
N GLY A 423 -9.93 -19.55 -26.88
CA GLY A 423 -8.74 -18.73 -27.12
C GLY A 423 -7.53 -19.44 -26.53
#